data_AF-A0A355V2D1-F1
#
_entry.id   AF-A0A355V2D1-F1
#
_cell.length_a   1.000
_cell.length_b   1.000
_cell.length_c   1.000
_cell.angle_alpha   90.00
_cell.angle_beta   90.00
_cell.angle_gamma   90.00
#
_symmetry.space_group_name_H-M   'P 1'
#
loop_
_entity.id
_entity.type
_entity.pdbx_description
1 polymer ?
#
loop_
_entity_poly.entity_id
_entity_poly.type
_entity_poly.pdbx_seq_one_letter_code
_entity_poly.pdbx_strand_id
1 'polypeptide(L)'
;PEPEPEPVAEAERYEEDEPEEGEENDDTEEEAQVSPVIPAAPPEGKIFIRVRYNRSYTARLIQADETLKNYYTVLKNELMRYKVTERISWKHETFRSGRKLLVKLAVRGKTLYAYFALDPADFEDSKYKIKDVSSVASKAATPVLYKIKNDRRLKYAKELIAKVMEQNGLTAGEEKSVDYAAQYPYEELEPLIERKLVKLLPWKEFVPDSEVGVIAVSKDSIPPELLVGNVSVTEAEDMFVGENVDALVTVGERLSDRTKKTIVNIDTLGRYFENGETVTLEEIKKRVPDALKKATYLKVLARGTLDKNLTVEADDFSPAAIKMIVITGGKAVKTRQRT
;
A
#
# COMPACT_ATOMS: atom_id res chain seq x y z
N PRO A 1 -4.97 -16.34 -92.12
CA PRO A 1 -5.44 -17.73 -92.30
C PRO A 1 -4.54 -18.67 -91.50
N GLU A 2 -5.20 -19.44 -90.64
CA GLU A 2 -4.71 -20.55 -89.82
C GLU A 2 -3.87 -20.28 -88.56
N PRO A 3 -4.09 -21.11 -87.51
CA PRO A 3 -4.20 -20.69 -86.11
C PRO A 3 -3.33 -21.54 -85.14
N GLU A 4 -3.37 -21.17 -83.84
CA GLU A 4 -3.18 -22.03 -82.63
C GLU A 4 -1.91 -22.92 -82.48
N PRO A 5 -1.60 -23.53 -81.31
CA PRO A 5 -2.16 -23.41 -79.95
C PRO A 5 -1.11 -23.26 -78.80
N GLU A 6 -1.63 -23.14 -77.57
CA GLU A 6 -1.01 -23.26 -76.21
C GLU A 6 -0.29 -24.63 -75.98
N PRO A 7 0.30 -25.05 -74.79
CA PRO A 7 0.04 -24.61 -73.40
C PRO A 7 1.13 -24.84 -72.28
N VAL A 8 0.71 -24.57 -71.02
CA VAL A 8 1.07 -25.08 -69.65
C VAL A 8 2.37 -24.72 -68.88
N ALA A 9 2.13 -24.42 -67.59
CA ALA A 9 2.94 -24.66 -66.35
C ALA A 9 4.11 -23.70 -66.07
N GLU A 10 4.53 -23.33 -64.85
CA GLU A 10 4.29 -23.78 -63.47
C GLU A 10 4.98 -22.76 -62.51
N ALA A 11 4.46 -22.58 -61.28
CA ALA A 11 5.13 -22.06 -60.05
C ALA A 11 5.73 -20.62 -60.10
N GLU A 12 5.77 -19.79 -59.04
CA GLU A 12 6.01 -20.04 -57.62
C GLU A 12 5.27 -19.02 -56.74
N ARG A 13 4.86 -19.50 -55.55
CA ARG A 13 4.44 -18.71 -54.40
C ARG A 13 5.68 -18.05 -53.78
N TYR A 14 5.63 -16.75 -53.54
CA TYR A 14 6.57 -16.08 -52.66
C TYR A 14 5.93 -15.94 -51.27
N GLU A 15 6.62 -16.49 -50.29
CA GLU A 15 6.40 -16.35 -48.86
C GLU A 15 6.68 -14.90 -48.44
N GLU A 16 5.80 -14.32 -47.61
CA GLU A 16 6.05 -13.05 -46.93
C GLU A 16 6.38 -13.39 -45.47
N ASP A 17 7.68 -13.31 -45.14
CA ASP A 17 8.25 -13.43 -43.80
C ASP A 17 7.65 -12.37 -42.87
N GLU A 18 6.96 -12.80 -41.81
CA GLU A 18 6.69 -11.95 -40.65
C GLU A 18 7.96 -11.84 -39.79
N PRO A 19 8.35 -10.64 -39.33
CA PRO A 19 9.53 -10.50 -38.49
C PRO A 19 9.30 -11.07 -37.08
N GLU A 20 10.20 -11.95 -36.65
CA GLU A 20 10.43 -12.32 -35.25
C GLU A 20 10.79 -11.07 -34.43
N GLU A 21 9.82 -10.52 -33.70
CA GLU A 21 10.11 -9.62 -32.59
C GLU A 21 10.46 -10.43 -31.33
N GLY A 22 11.77 -10.57 -31.13
CA GLY A 22 12.46 -10.10 -29.94
C GLY A 22 12.00 -10.64 -28.58
N GLU A 23 12.84 -11.51 -28.01
CA GLU A 23 12.83 -11.90 -26.60
C GLU A 23 12.88 -10.67 -25.67
N GLU A 24 11.72 -10.27 -25.12
CA GLU A 24 11.68 -9.36 -23.98
C GLU A 24 11.98 -10.12 -22.68
N ASN A 25 13.16 -9.82 -22.13
CA ASN A 25 13.61 -10.18 -20.78
C ASN A 25 12.64 -9.66 -19.70
N ASP A 26 11.68 -10.48 -19.24
CA ASP A 26 10.78 -10.20 -18.09
C ASP A 26 11.48 -10.54 -16.77
N ASP A 27 12.50 -9.77 -16.37
CA ASP A 27 13.01 -9.76 -15.00
C ASP A 27 13.60 -8.39 -14.63
N THR A 28 12.82 -7.31 -14.83
CA THR A 28 12.91 -6.08 -14.02
C THR A 28 11.70 -5.17 -14.32
N GLU A 29 10.50 -5.63 -13.98
CA GLU A 29 9.43 -4.68 -13.68
C GLU A 29 9.73 -4.14 -12.27
N GLU A 30 10.57 -3.11 -12.19
CA GLU A 30 10.39 -2.08 -11.16
C GLU A 30 8.97 -1.54 -11.37
N GLU A 31 8.00 -2.17 -10.71
CA GLU A 31 6.63 -1.66 -10.64
C GLU A 31 6.75 -0.25 -10.06
N ALA A 32 6.69 0.76 -10.94
CA ALA A 32 6.69 2.15 -10.55
C ALA A 32 5.63 2.34 -9.47
N GLN A 33 6.10 2.46 -8.23
CA GLN A 33 5.26 2.83 -7.10
C GLN A 33 4.69 4.19 -7.47
N VAL A 34 3.43 4.22 -7.91
CA VAL A 34 2.73 5.47 -8.16
C VAL A 34 2.74 6.19 -6.82
N SER A 35 3.58 7.20 -6.71
CA SER A 35 3.64 8.03 -5.51
C SER A 35 2.23 8.56 -5.29
N PRO A 36 1.64 8.36 -4.10
CA PRO A 36 0.31 8.86 -3.84
C PRO A 36 0.28 10.36 -4.17
N VAL A 37 -0.73 10.80 -4.93
CA VAL A 37 -0.95 12.22 -5.17
C VAL A 37 -1.29 12.83 -3.80
N ILE A 38 -0.30 13.41 -3.15
CA ILE A 38 -0.47 14.07 -1.87
C ILE A 38 -1.13 15.42 -2.17
N PRO A 39 -2.33 15.71 -1.64
CA PRO A 39 -2.92 17.03 -1.74
C PRO A 39 -1.95 18.08 -1.20
N ALA A 40 -1.84 19.24 -1.86
CA ALA A 40 -0.88 20.27 -1.50
C ALA A 40 -0.98 20.75 -0.03
N ALA A 41 -2.16 20.60 0.58
CA ALA A 41 -2.38 20.85 2.00
C ALA A 41 -3.40 19.85 2.58
N PRO A 42 -3.22 19.41 3.84
CA PRO A 42 -4.23 18.61 4.52
C PRO A 42 -5.49 19.45 4.81
N PRO A 43 -6.66 18.82 4.98
CA PRO A 43 -7.86 19.49 5.46
C PRO A 43 -7.61 20.22 6.79
N GLU A 44 -8.38 21.27 7.07
CA GLU A 44 -8.24 22.07 8.29
C GLU A 44 -8.25 21.19 9.56
N GLY A 45 -7.21 21.33 10.39
CA GLY A 45 -7.03 20.55 11.63
C GLY A 45 -6.50 19.12 11.43
N LYS A 46 -6.18 18.68 10.21
CA LYS A 46 -5.56 17.38 9.92
C LYS A 46 -4.10 17.53 9.47
N ILE A 47 -3.37 16.43 9.54
CA ILE A 47 -2.00 16.29 9.04
C ILE A 47 -1.86 15.07 8.15
N PHE A 48 -0.92 15.14 7.21
CA PHE A 48 -0.54 13.99 6.41
C PHE A 48 0.57 13.20 7.08
N ILE A 49 0.27 11.95 7.43
CA ILE A 49 1.26 10.99 7.93
C ILE A 49 1.49 9.93 6.85
N ARG A 50 2.76 9.66 6.54
CA ARG A 50 3.20 8.48 5.79
C ARG A 50 3.02 7.25 6.66
N VAL A 51 2.26 6.31 6.15
CA VAL A 51 1.93 5.08 6.85
C VAL A 51 2.36 3.89 6.01
N ARG A 52 2.83 2.84 6.69
CA ARG A 52 2.91 1.52 6.10
C ARG A 52 1.56 0.84 6.33
N TYR A 53 1.03 0.20 5.31
CA TYR A 53 -0.19 -0.59 5.46
C TYR A 53 -0.14 -1.84 4.60
N ASN A 54 -1.01 -2.79 4.95
CA ASN A 54 -1.25 -3.98 4.16
C ASN A 54 -2.71 -4.01 3.72
N ARG A 55 -2.97 -4.12 2.41
CA ARG A 55 -4.31 -4.20 1.85
C ARG A 55 -4.76 -5.65 1.73
N SER A 56 -5.99 -5.94 2.15
CA SER A 56 -6.64 -7.21 1.83
C SER A 56 -6.89 -7.35 0.32
N TYR A 57 -7.12 -8.57 -0.14
CA TYR A 57 -7.54 -8.87 -1.50
C TYR A 57 -8.77 -8.06 -1.91
N THR A 58 -9.75 -7.95 -1.01
CA THR A 58 -10.94 -7.13 -1.23
C THR A 58 -10.60 -5.65 -1.36
N ALA A 59 -9.75 -5.09 -0.50
CA ALA A 59 -9.32 -3.69 -0.62
C ALA A 59 -8.55 -3.44 -1.92
N ARG A 60 -7.71 -4.39 -2.35
CA ARG A 60 -7.00 -4.33 -3.63
C ARG A 60 -7.96 -4.31 -4.81
N LEU A 61 -9.02 -5.11 -4.79
CA LEU A 61 -10.06 -5.08 -5.82
C LEU A 61 -10.86 -3.77 -5.80
N ILE A 62 -11.26 -3.27 -4.63
CA ILE A 62 -11.98 -2.00 -4.49
C ILE A 62 -11.21 -0.85 -5.13
N GLN A 63 -9.90 -0.77 -4.86
CA GLN A 63 -9.02 0.29 -5.37
C GLN A 63 -8.36 -0.03 -6.72
N ALA A 64 -8.71 -1.15 -7.35
CA ALA A 64 -8.19 -1.49 -8.67
C ALA A 64 -8.83 -0.61 -9.75
N ASP A 65 -8.15 -0.52 -10.89
CA ASP A 65 -8.69 0.11 -12.09
C ASP A 65 -9.84 -0.72 -12.69
N GLU A 66 -10.55 -0.11 -13.62
CA GLU A 66 -11.71 -0.73 -14.28
C GLU A 66 -11.29 -1.96 -15.10
N THR A 67 -10.14 -1.91 -15.76
CA THR A 67 -9.59 -3.03 -16.54
C THR A 67 -9.38 -4.27 -15.68
N LEU A 68 -8.72 -4.15 -14.53
CA LEU A 68 -8.50 -5.27 -13.61
C LEU A 68 -9.82 -5.79 -13.03
N LYS A 69 -10.74 -4.89 -12.65
CA LYS A 69 -12.07 -5.28 -12.17
C LYS A 69 -12.84 -6.07 -13.24
N ASN A 70 -12.76 -5.66 -14.51
CA ASN A 70 -13.37 -6.37 -15.63
C ASN A 70 -12.75 -7.75 -15.84
N TYR A 71 -11.41 -7.86 -15.78
CA TYR A 71 -10.71 -9.15 -15.88
C TYR A 71 -11.13 -10.10 -14.74
N TYR A 72 -11.22 -9.58 -13.53
CA TYR A 72 -11.72 -10.33 -12.39
C TYR A 72 -13.16 -10.81 -12.60
N THR A 73 -14.07 -9.94 -13.06
CA THR A 73 -15.47 -10.30 -13.37
C THR A 73 -15.57 -11.43 -14.38
N VAL A 74 -14.82 -11.35 -15.48
CA VAL A 74 -14.83 -12.38 -16.54
C VAL A 74 -14.35 -13.73 -16.01
N LEU A 75 -13.24 -13.74 -15.26
CA LEU A 75 -12.68 -14.98 -14.71
C LEU A 75 -13.55 -15.56 -13.61
N LYS A 76 -14.13 -14.72 -12.75
CA LYS A 76 -15.03 -15.17 -11.69
C LYS A 76 -16.30 -15.79 -12.28
N ASN A 77 -16.91 -15.15 -13.27
CA ASN A 77 -18.04 -15.75 -13.98
C ASN A 77 -17.66 -17.12 -14.57
N GLU A 78 -16.53 -17.23 -15.27
CA GLU A 78 -16.08 -18.50 -15.86
C GLU A 78 -15.88 -19.59 -14.79
N LEU A 79 -15.23 -19.29 -13.68
CA LEU A 79 -15.04 -20.23 -12.56
C LEU A 79 -16.38 -20.67 -11.96
N MET A 80 -17.31 -19.74 -11.77
CA MET A 80 -18.62 -20.00 -11.15
C MET A 80 -19.58 -20.83 -12.04
N ARG A 81 -19.22 -21.09 -13.30
CA ARG A 81 -19.92 -22.06 -14.17
C ARG A 81 -19.71 -23.49 -13.74
N TYR A 82 -18.55 -23.81 -13.15
CA TYR A 82 -18.17 -25.17 -12.74
C TYR A 82 -18.64 -25.54 -11.31
N LYS A 83 -19.50 -24.70 -10.70
CA LYS A 83 -20.04 -24.90 -9.34
C LYS A 83 -18.97 -25.13 -8.27
N VAL A 84 -17.80 -24.54 -8.45
CA VAL A 84 -16.71 -24.56 -7.45
C VAL A 84 -17.08 -23.74 -6.23
N THR A 85 -16.49 -24.10 -5.08
CA THR A 85 -16.64 -23.34 -3.83
C THR A 85 -15.58 -22.24 -3.78
N GLU A 86 -16.01 -21.00 -3.57
CA GLU A 86 -15.12 -19.85 -3.40
C GLU A 86 -14.85 -19.53 -1.93
N ARG A 87 -13.67 -18.99 -1.67
CA ARG A 87 -13.30 -18.40 -0.36
C ARG A 87 -12.34 -17.25 -0.57
N ILE A 88 -12.74 -16.08 -0.11
CA ILE A 88 -11.87 -14.90 -0.02
C ILE A 88 -11.05 -15.00 1.28
N SER A 89 -9.74 -14.78 1.14
CA SER A 89 -8.82 -14.62 2.26
C SER A 89 -8.11 -13.28 2.13
N TRP A 90 -7.30 -12.92 3.13
CA TRP A 90 -6.59 -11.65 3.12
C TRP A 90 -5.71 -11.44 1.87
N LYS A 91 -5.06 -12.49 1.36
CA LYS A 91 -4.10 -12.34 0.24
C LYS A 91 -4.69 -12.66 -1.14
N HIS A 92 -5.74 -13.47 -1.18
CA HIS A 92 -6.24 -14.04 -2.42
C HIS A 92 -7.62 -14.65 -2.25
N GLU A 93 -8.30 -14.83 -3.37
CA GLU A 93 -9.48 -15.67 -3.49
C GLU A 93 -9.10 -17.06 -3.99
N THR A 94 -9.80 -18.09 -3.52
CA THR A 94 -9.52 -19.47 -3.83
C THR A 94 -10.77 -20.21 -4.25
N PHE A 95 -10.63 -21.06 -5.25
CA PHE A 95 -11.70 -21.84 -5.86
C PHE A 95 -11.36 -23.32 -5.72
N ARG A 96 -12.26 -24.07 -5.07
CA ARG A 96 -12.06 -25.47 -4.72
C ARG A 96 -13.18 -26.34 -5.24
N SER A 97 -12.84 -27.60 -5.51
CA SER A 97 -13.80 -28.69 -5.63
C SER A 97 -13.58 -29.66 -4.47
N GLY A 98 -14.54 -29.70 -3.56
CA GLY A 98 -14.39 -30.41 -2.28
C GLY A 98 -13.16 -29.92 -1.51
N ARG A 99 -12.18 -30.81 -1.31
CA ARG A 99 -10.93 -30.51 -0.59
C ARG A 99 -9.81 -30.01 -1.51
N LYS A 100 -9.91 -30.19 -2.82
CA LYS A 100 -8.84 -29.86 -3.78
C LYS A 100 -8.88 -28.39 -4.17
N LEU A 101 -7.73 -27.72 -4.09
CA LEU A 101 -7.56 -26.36 -4.60
C LEU A 101 -7.28 -26.42 -6.10
N LEU A 102 -8.09 -25.71 -6.87
CA LEU A 102 -8.01 -25.73 -8.34
C LEU A 102 -7.42 -24.43 -8.86
N VAL A 103 -7.96 -23.30 -8.40
CA VAL A 103 -7.56 -21.97 -8.86
C VAL A 103 -7.42 -21.02 -7.68
N LYS A 104 -6.45 -20.12 -7.75
CA LYS A 104 -6.28 -19.02 -6.81
C LYS A 104 -6.11 -17.72 -7.60
N LEU A 105 -6.89 -16.70 -7.26
CA LEU A 105 -6.79 -15.37 -7.83
C LEU A 105 -6.16 -14.43 -6.81
N ALA A 106 -5.15 -13.67 -7.23
CA ALA A 106 -4.48 -12.69 -6.37
C ALA A 106 -4.24 -11.40 -7.16
N VAL A 107 -4.42 -10.26 -6.51
CA VAL A 107 -4.04 -8.96 -7.05
C VAL A 107 -2.65 -8.60 -6.52
N ARG A 108 -1.70 -8.27 -7.41
CA ARG A 108 -0.39 -7.73 -7.05
C ARG A 108 -0.12 -6.51 -7.93
N GLY A 109 0.23 -5.39 -7.30
CA GLY A 109 0.33 -4.11 -8.00
C GLY A 109 -0.96 -3.80 -8.75
N LYS A 110 -0.84 -3.57 -10.06
CA LYS A 110 -1.95 -3.32 -11.00
C LYS A 110 -2.32 -4.52 -11.86
N THR A 111 -1.86 -5.72 -11.52
CA THR A 111 -2.09 -6.91 -12.34
C THR A 111 -2.84 -7.99 -11.55
N LEU A 112 -3.77 -8.67 -12.24
CA LEU A 112 -4.43 -9.86 -11.73
C LEU A 112 -3.58 -11.09 -12.05
N TYR A 113 -3.29 -11.89 -11.03
CA TYR A 113 -2.53 -13.13 -11.10
C TYR A 113 -3.46 -14.30 -10.86
N ALA A 114 -3.43 -15.28 -11.75
CA ALA A 114 -4.11 -16.56 -11.59
C ALA A 114 -3.08 -17.66 -11.33
N TYR A 115 -3.34 -18.49 -10.33
CA TYR A 115 -2.57 -19.70 -10.06
C TYR A 115 -3.44 -20.92 -10.35
N PHE A 116 -2.91 -21.89 -11.07
CA PHE A 116 -3.64 -23.07 -11.52
C PHE A 116 -3.01 -24.35 -10.96
N ALA A 117 -3.86 -25.32 -10.62
CA ALA A 117 -3.46 -26.68 -10.25
C ALA A 117 -3.20 -27.54 -11.51
N LEU A 118 -2.27 -27.09 -12.34
CA LEU A 118 -1.77 -27.77 -13.54
C LEU A 118 -0.28 -28.11 -13.35
N ASP A 119 0.27 -28.97 -14.20
CA ASP A 119 1.71 -29.20 -14.26
C ASP A 119 2.38 -28.11 -15.11
N PRO A 120 3.38 -27.36 -14.61
CA PRO A 120 4.12 -26.38 -15.41
C PRO A 120 4.84 -26.99 -16.63
N ALA A 121 5.26 -28.26 -16.54
CA ALA A 121 6.00 -28.93 -17.62
C ALA A 121 5.17 -29.09 -18.91
N ASP A 122 3.84 -29.14 -18.80
CA ASP A 122 2.93 -29.23 -19.95
C ASP A 122 2.92 -27.96 -20.83
N PHE A 123 3.61 -26.88 -20.40
CA PHE A 123 3.47 -25.55 -20.97
C PHE A 123 4.77 -24.85 -21.36
N GLU A 124 5.94 -25.49 -21.25
CA GLU A 124 7.26 -24.86 -21.50
C GLU A 124 7.35 -24.16 -22.88
N ASP A 125 6.89 -24.81 -23.95
CA ASP A 125 6.89 -24.26 -25.32
C ASP A 125 5.51 -23.82 -25.80
N SER A 126 4.59 -23.56 -24.85
CA SER A 126 3.22 -23.22 -25.20
C SER A 126 3.04 -21.72 -25.47
N LYS A 127 1.92 -21.38 -26.13
CA LYS A 127 1.47 -19.98 -26.27
C LYS A 127 1.22 -19.26 -24.93
N TYR A 128 1.19 -19.99 -23.81
CA TYR A 128 0.91 -19.45 -22.49
C TYR A 128 2.22 -19.01 -21.81
N LYS A 129 2.37 -17.71 -21.55
CA LYS A 129 3.50 -17.15 -20.79
C LYS A 129 3.35 -17.45 -19.29
N ILE A 130 3.59 -18.71 -18.90
CA ILE A 130 3.47 -19.24 -17.54
C ILE A 130 4.80 -19.12 -16.79
N LYS A 131 4.72 -18.95 -15.47
CA LYS A 131 5.87 -19.04 -14.55
C LYS A 131 5.64 -20.20 -13.57
N ASP A 132 6.63 -21.08 -13.41
CA ASP A 132 6.59 -22.10 -12.37
C ASP A 132 6.90 -21.49 -10.99
N VAL A 133 6.03 -21.75 -10.02
CA VAL A 133 6.18 -21.36 -8.61
C VAL A 133 6.05 -22.55 -7.64
N SER A 134 6.19 -23.78 -8.15
CA SER A 134 6.13 -25.04 -7.41
C SER A 134 7.12 -25.11 -6.23
N SER A 135 8.29 -24.46 -6.37
CA SER A 135 9.36 -24.40 -5.37
C SER A 135 8.93 -23.73 -4.06
N VAL A 136 7.87 -22.91 -4.08
CA VAL A 136 7.34 -22.25 -2.89
C VAL A 136 6.30 -23.15 -2.23
N ALA A 137 6.55 -23.59 -1.00
CA ALA A 137 5.66 -24.51 -0.26
C ALA A 137 4.18 -24.06 -0.22
N SER A 138 3.92 -22.74 -0.07
CA SER A 138 2.55 -22.19 -0.07
C SER A 138 1.84 -22.22 -1.43
N LYS A 139 2.57 -22.54 -2.50
CA LYS A 139 2.12 -22.56 -3.90
C LYS A 139 2.18 -23.95 -4.52
N ALA A 140 2.72 -24.96 -3.84
CA ALA A 140 2.81 -26.33 -4.34
C ALA A 140 1.47 -26.91 -4.86
N ALA A 141 0.34 -26.54 -4.25
CA ALA A 141 -0.98 -26.98 -4.71
C ALA A 141 -1.49 -26.29 -5.99
N THR A 142 -0.88 -25.18 -6.40
CA THR A 142 -1.21 -24.39 -7.60
C THR A 142 0.08 -23.83 -8.20
N PRO A 143 0.93 -24.67 -8.81
CA PRO A 143 2.30 -24.32 -9.19
C PRO A 143 2.39 -23.46 -10.45
N VAL A 144 1.38 -23.48 -11.32
CA VAL A 144 1.35 -22.67 -12.54
C VAL A 144 0.89 -21.25 -12.21
N LEU A 145 1.76 -20.26 -12.37
CA LEU A 145 1.43 -18.84 -12.23
C LEU A 145 1.25 -18.17 -13.60
N TYR A 146 0.15 -17.43 -13.75
CA TYR A 146 -0.18 -16.74 -14.98
C TYR A 146 -0.60 -15.28 -14.72
N LYS A 147 0.09 -14.32 -15.35
CA LYS A 147 -0.16 -12.87 -15.23
C LYS A 147 -1.15 -12.40 -16.30
N ILE A 148 -2.27 -11.78 -15.92
CA ILE A 148 -3.29 -11.28 -16.85
C ILE A 148 -3.05 -9.78 -17.10
N LYS A 149 -2.24 -9.47 -18.13
CA LYS A 149 -1.86 -8.10 -18.50
C LYS A 149 -2.76 -7.47 -19.58
N ASN A 150 -3.45 -8.28 -20.38
CA ASN A 150 -4.26 -7.82 -21.52
C ASN A 150 -5.37 -8.83 -21.87
N ASP A 151 -6.25 -8.44 -22.80
CA ASP A 151 -7.41 -9.23 -23.22
C ASP A 151 -7.03 -10.58 -23.86
N ARG A 152 -5.90 -10.63 -24.57
CA ARG A 152 -5.38 -11.89 -25.14
C ARG A 152 -5.05 -12.86 -24.01
N ARG A 153 -4.35 -12.39 -22.97
CA ARG A 153 -4.05 -13.21 -21.80
C ARG A 153 -5.30 -13.60 -21.03
N LEU A 154 -6.31 -12.74 -20.95
CA LEU A 154 -7.61 -13.08 -20.35
C LEU A 154 -8.28 -14.26 -21.06
N LYS A 155 -8.33 -14.25 -22.40
CA LYS A 155 -8.88 -15.36 -23.21
C LYS A 155 -8.15 -16.67 -22.90
N TYR A 156 -6.81 -16.63 -22.87
CA TYR A 156 -5.99 -17.79 -22.53
C TYR A 156 -6.17 -18.26 -21.09
N ALA A 157 -6.40 -17.36 -20.14
CA ALA A 157 -6.72 -17.74 -18.77
C ALA A 157 -8.04 -18.53 -18.68
N LYS A 158 -9.06 -18.20 -19.50
CA LYS A 158 -10.29 -19.01 -19.60
C LYS A 158 -10.00 -20.43 -20.11
N GLU A 159 -9.14 -20.56 -21.11
CA GLU A 159 -8.71 -21.88 -21.62
C GLU A 159 -7.98 -22.69 -20.53
N LEU A 160 -7.09 -22.06 -19.77
CA LEU A 160 -6.41 -22.70 -18.63
C LEU A 160 -7.38 -23.11 -17.52
N ILE A 161 -8.39 -22.29 -17.23
CA ILE A 161 -9.49 -22.67 -16.32
C ILE A 161 -10.18 -23.92 -16.84
N ALA A 162 -10.61 -23.94 -18.11
CA ALA A 162 -11.28 -25.10 -18.69
C ALA A 162 -10.44 -26.38 -18.58
N LYS A 163 -9.13 -26.30 -18.88
CA LYS A 163 -8.19 -27.43 -18.70
C LYS A 163 -8.11 -27.93 -17.26
N VAL A 164 -8.00 -27.02 -16.28
CA VAL A 164 -8.00 -27.39 -14.85
C VAL A 164 -9.30 -28.10 -14.49
N MET A 165 -10.44 -27.58 -14.95
CA MET A 165 -11.74 -28.15 -14.61
C MET A 165 -11.94 -29.53 -15.24
N GLU A 166 -11.53 -29.71 -16.49
CA GLU A 166 -11.57 -30.98 -17.22
C GLU A 166 -10.72 -32.07 -16.54
N GLN A 167 -9.47 -31.75 -16.18
CA GLN A 167 -8.60 -32.67 -15.43
C GLN A 167 -9.16 -33.08 -14.06
N ASN A 168 -10.14 -32.33 -13.55
CA ASN A 168 -10.82 -32.58 -12.28
C ASN A 168 -12.26 -33.09 -12.46
N GLY A 169 -12.65 -33.46 -13.68
CA GLY A 169 -13.97 -34.05 -13.99
C GLY A 169 -15.15 -33.09 -13.80
N LEU A 170 -14.92 -31.78 -13.88
CA LEU A 170 -15.95 -30.76 -13.73
C LEU A 170 -16.47 -30.34 -15.10
N THR A 171 -17.80 -30.32 -15.24
CA THR A 171 -18.46 -29.85 -16.47
C THR A 171 -18.88 -28.40 -16.34
N ALA A 172 -18.76 -27.65 -17.43
CA ALA A 172 -19.21 -26.26 -17.48
C ALA A 172 -20.74 -26.20 -17.45
N GLY A 173 -21.28 -25.40 -16.54
CA GLY A 173 -22.69 -25.01 -16.55
C GLY A 173 -22.99 -23.90 -17.55
N GLU A 174 -24.21 -23.39 -17.47
CA GLU A 174 -24.68 -22.22 -18.21
C GLU A 174 -23.79 -21.00 -17.96
N GLU A 175 -23.62 -20.19 -19.00
CA GLU A 175 -22.84 -18.97 -18.91
C GLU A 175 -23.54 -17.96 -18.00
N LYS A 176 -22.78 -17.43 -17.04
CA LYS A 176 -23.27 -16.41 -16.11
C LYS A 176 -22.65 -15.07 -16.49
N SER A 177 -23.49 -14.04 -16.53
CA SER A 177 -23.08 -12.66 -16.78
C SER A 177 -23.37 -11.80 -15.55
N VAL A 178 -22.78 -12.16 -14.41
CA VAL A 178 -22.89 -11.36 -13.19
C VAL A 178 -21.81 -10.30 -13.21
N ASP A 179 -22.19 -9.04 -13.02
CA ASP A 179 -21.21 -7.97 -12.84
C ASP A 179 -20.67 -7.98 -11.41
N TYR A 180 -19.51 -8.58 -11.22
CA TYR A 180 -18.81 -8.57 -9.94
C TYR A 180 -18.07 -7.25 -9.70
N ALA A 181 -17.77 -6.46 -10.73
CA ALA A 181 -17.08 -5.17 -10.59
C ALA A 181 -17.97 -4.16 -9.85
N ALA A 182 -19.28 -4.20 -10.12
CA ALA A 182 -20.29 -3.40 -9.43
C ALA A 182 -20.30 -3.61 -7.90
N GLN A 183 -19.83 -4.76 -7.40
CA GLN A 183 -19.75 -5.04 -5.95
C GLN A 183 -18.56 -4.35 -5.27
N TYR A 184 -17.62 -3.82 -6.05
CA TYR A 184 -16.39 -3.19 -5.58
C TYR A 184 -16.26 -1.76 -6.14
N PRO A 185 -17.18 -0.84 -5.80
CA PRO A 185 -17.02 0.57 -6.14
C PRO A 185 -15.73 1.10 -5.52
N TYR A 186 -15.06 2.04 -6.20
CA TYR A 186 -13.83 2.64 -5.67
C TYR A 186 -14.10 3.37 -4.34
N GLU A 187 -13.23 3.14 -3.36
CA GLU A 187 -13.26 3.79 -2.06
C GLU A 187 -11.85 4.28 -1.69
N GLU A 188 -11.79 5.42 -1.00
CA GLU A 188 -10.54 5.95 -0.46
C GLU A 188 -9.98 5.07 0.67
N LEU A 189 -8.75 5.37 1.11
CA LEU A 189 -8.04 4.54 2.07
C LEU A 189 -8.69 4.52 3.46
N GLU A 190 -9.21 5.66 3.94
CA GLU A 190 -9.77 5.80 5.29
C GLU A 190 -10.98 4.88 5.54
N PRO A 191 -12.03 4.85 4.69
CA PRO A 191 -13.14 3.90 4.84
C PRO A 191 -12.70 2.43 4.88
N LEU A 192 -11.65 2.07 4.13
CA LEU A 192 -11.13 0.71 4.08
C LEU A 192 -10.39 0.32 5.36
N ILE A 193 -9.73 1.28 6.02
CA ILE A 193 -9.12 1.09 7.34
C ILE A 193 -10.22 0.88 8.38
N GLU A 194 -11.28 1.71 8.39
CA GLU A 194 -12.40 1.60 9.33
C GLU A 194 -13.11 0.24 9.23
N ARG A 195 -13.29 -0.26 7.99
CA ARG A 195 -13.87 -1.58 7.70
C ARG A 195 -12.90 -2.74 7.95
N LYS A 196 -11.68 -2.48 8.44
CA LYS A 196 -10.61 -3.46 8.68
C LYS A 196 -10.21 -4.26 7.43
N LEU A 197 -10.42 -3.69 6.24
CA LEU A 197 -9.96 -4.24 4.96
C LEU A 197 -8.52 -3.82 4.66
N VAL A 198 -8.02 -2.81 5.36
CA VAL A 198 -6.62 -2.38 5.37
C VAL A 198 -6.11 -2.39 6.81
N LYS A 199 -4.91 -2.95 7.01
CA LYS A 199 -4.22 -2.93 8.31
C LYS A 199 -3.09 -1.93 8.26
N LEU A 200 -3.10 -0.96 9.17
CA LEU A 200 -1.96 -0.12 9.42
C LEU A 200 -0.84 -0.94 10.07
N LEU A 201 0.39 -0.64 9.69
CA LEU A 201 1.59 -1.27 10.21
C LEU A 201 2.45 -0.19 10.88
N PRO A 202 3.12 -0.52 12.00
CA PRO A 202 4.15 0.34 12.56
C PRO A 202 5.21 0.69 11.50
N TRP A 203 5.71 1.93 11.51
CA TRP A 203 6.66 2.40 10.50
C TRP A 203 7.94 1.54 10.40
N LYS A 204 8.39 0.99 11.55
CA LYS A 204 9.56 0.11 11.65
C LYS A 204 9.28 -1.34 11.23
N GLU A 205 8.02 -1.74 11.14
CA GLU A 205 7.64 -3.10 10.80
C GLU A 205 7.58 -3.27 9.27
N PHE A 206 8.44 -4.13 8.75
CA PHE A 206 8.37 -4.54 7.36
C PHE A 206 7.61 -5.87 7.24
N VAL A 207 6.46 -5.82 6.57
CA VAL A 207 5.71 -7.01 6.16
C VAL A 207 5.82 -7.15 4.64
N PRO A 208 6.07 -8.36 4.10
CA PRO A 208 5.97 -8.59 2.67
C PRO A 208 4.60 -8.18 2.13
N ASP A 209 4.57 -7.58 0.94
CA ASP A 209 3.37 -6.98 0.32
C ASP A 209 2.84 -5.72 1.05
N SER A 210 3.60 -5.13 1.99
CA SER A 210 3.25 -3.81 2.55
C SER A 210 3.50 -2.69 1.55
N GLU A 211 2.64 -1.68 1.64
CA GLU A 211 2.67 -0.50 0.77
C GLU A 211 2.85 0.74 1.65
N VAL A 212 3.42 1.79 1.06
CA VAL A 212 3.54 3.10 1.72
C VAL A 212 2.52 4.01 1.08
N GLY A 213 1.71 4.67 1.91
CA GLY A 213 0.85 5.74 1.45
C GLY A 213 0.72 6.82 2.51
N VAL A 214 -0.20 7.75 2.27
CA VAL A 214 -0.36 8.95 3.08
C VAL A 214 -1.81 9.03 3.50
N ILE A 215 -2.06 9.24 4.79
CA ILE A 215 -3.40 9.44 5.34
C ILE A 215 -3.50 10.78 6.04
N ALA A 216 -4.71 11.36 6.03
CA ALA A 216 -5.00 12.57 6.77
C ALA A 216 -5.55 12.22 8.17
N VAL A 217 -4.76 12.44 9.23
CA VAL A 217 -5.19 12.19 10.62
C VAL A 217 -5.30 13.48 11.42
N SER A 218 -6.17 13.47 12.43
CA SER A 218 -6.19 14.52 13.46
C SER A 218 -5.11 14.24 14.50
N LYS A 219 -4.51 15.28 15.09
CA LYS A 219 -3.56 15.14 16.20
C LYS A 219 -4.14 14.40 17.41
N ASP A 220 -5.43 14.54 17.65
CA ASP A 220 -6.13 13.92 18.78
C ASP A 220 -6.62 12.49 18.47
N SER A 221 -6.39 12.01 17.25
CA SER A 221 -6.88 10.71 16.78
C SER A 221 -5.86 10.04 15.85
N ILE A 222 -4.58 10.09 16.22
CA ILE A 222 -3.54 9.29 15.57
C ILE A 222 -3.75 7.83 15.97
N PRO A 223 -3.93 6.90 15.00
CA PRO A 223 -4.04 5.48 15.30
C PRO A 223 -2.87 4.99 16.16
N PRO A 224 -3.10 4.24 17.24
CA PRO A 224 -2.04 3.76 18.13
C PRO A 224 -0.94 2.98 17.40
N GLU A 225 -1.27 2.31 16.30
CA GLU A 225 -0.34 1.56 15.46
C GLU A 225 0.72 2.44 14.78
N LEU A 226 0.46 3.75 14.67
CA LEU A 226 1.39 4.73 14.09
C LEU A 226 2.29 5.38 15.12
N LEU A 227 1.98 5.22 16.41
CA LEU A 227 2.80 5.78 17.48
C LEU A 227 4.11 5.01 17.59
N VAL A 228 5.22 5.74 17.65
CA VAL A 228 6.56 5.15 17.71
C VAL A 228 7.13 5.33 19.10
N GLY A 229 7.55 4.23 19.72
CA GLY A 229 8.14 4.25 21.08
C GLY A 229 9.53 4.87 21.16
N ASN A 230 10.20 5.12 20.03
CA ASN A 230 11.45 5.89 19.96
C ASN A 230 11.61 6.45 18.55
N VAL A 231 11.67 7.78 18.43
CA VAL A 231 11.75 8.49 17.15
C VAL A 231 12.95 9.41 17.11
N SER A 232 13.67 9.40 16.00
CA SER A 232 14.72 10.36 15.64
C SER A 232 14.16 11.52 14.80
N VAL A 233 14.96 12.58 14.63
CA VAL A 233 14.59 13.73 13.79
C VAL A 233 14.28 13.29 12.36
N THR A 234 15.13 12.45 11.77
CA THR A 234 14.98 11.95 10.40
C THR A 234 13.73 11.11 10.21
N GLU A 235 13.45 10.18 11.14
CA GLU A 235 12.22 9.36 11.08
C GLU A 235 10.96 10.22 11.20
N ALA A 236 10.97 11.24 12.07
CA ALA A 236 9.84 12.16 12.21
C ALA A 236 9.63 13.02 10.96
N GLU A 237 10.71 13.44 10.29
CA GLU A 237 10.63 14.17 9.03
C GLU A 237 10.13 13.28 7.89
N ASP A 238 10.59 12.04 7.82
CA ASP A 238 10.17 11.07 6.81
C ASP A 238 8.69 10.68 6.94
N MET A 239 8.19 10.58 8.17
CA MET A 239 6.79 10.21 8.44
C MET A 239 5.81 11.35 8.19
N PHE A 240 6.19 12.62 8.31
CA PHE A 240 5.27 13.74 8.09
C PHE A 240 5.42 14.32 6.69
N VAL A 241 4.30 14.40 5.97
CA VAL A 241 4.30 14.99 4.63
C VAL A 241 3.92 16.47 4.71
N GLY A 242 4.84 17.34 4.27
CA GLY A 242 4.66 18.79 4.24
C GLY A 242 5.22 19.52 5.48
N GLU A 243 5.12 20.85 5.42
CA GLU A 243 5.68 21.78 6.42
C GLU A 243 4.65 22.40 7.36
N ASN A 244 3.35 22.23 7.10
CA ASN A 244 2.29 22.87 7.89
C ASN A 244 2.05 22.14 9.22
N VAL A 245 3.01 22.29 10.14
CA VAL A 245 2.99 21.73 11.50
C VAL A 245 2.26 22.64 12.49
N ASP A 246 1.92 23.88 12.12
CA ASP A 246 1.28 24.82 13.03
C ASP A 246 -0.12 24.33 13.46
N ALA A 247 -0.81 23.57 12.61
CA ALA A 247 -2.08 22.91 12.94
C ALA A 247 -1.95 21.89 14.11
N LEU A 248 -0.74 21.40 14.39
CA LEU A 248 -0.48 20.44 15.47
C LEU A 248 -0.35 21.08 16.84
N VAL A 249 -0.17 22.39 16.88
CA VAL A 249 0.15 23.09 18.10
C VAL A 249 -1.12 23.68 18.69
N THR A 250 -1.42 23.34 19.95
CA THR A 250 -2.55 23.92 20.67
C THR A 250 -2.13 25.25 21.29
N VAL A 251 -2.98 26.27 21.25
CA VAL A 251 -2.70 27.53 21.96
C VAL A 251 -3.08 27.37 23.44
N GLY A 252 -2.07 27.47 24.32
CA GLY A 252 -2.26 27.42 25.77
C GLY A 252 -2.74 28.76 26.36
N GLU A 253 -2.97 28.77 27.68
CA GLU A 253 -3.44 29.96 28.41
C GLU A 253 -2.30 30.84 28.92
N ARG A 254 -1.12 30.24 29.16
CA ARG A 254 0.04 30.94 29.71
C ARG A 254 0.44 32.12 28.82
N LEU A 255 0.55 33.28 29.43
CA LEU A 255 1.09 34.50 28.81
C LEU A 255 2.60 34.59 29.05
N SER A 256 3.33 35.00 28.02
CA SER A 256 4.77 35.20 28.07
C SER A 256 5.17 36.57 27.56
N ASP A 257 6.10 37.20 28.26
CA ASP A 257 6.72 38.47 27.84
C ASP A 257 7.83 38.28 26.79
N ARG A 258 8.20 37.02 26.52
CA ARG A 258 9.23 36.59 25.55
C ARG A 258 10.60 37.26 25.71
N THR A 259 10.92 37.84 26.88
CA THR A 259 12.12 38.68 27.07
C THR A 259 13.40 37.88 27.29
N LYS A 260 13.37 36.77 28.03
CA LYS A 260 14.55 35.98 28.41
C LYS A 260 14.45 34.56 27.90
N LYS A 261 15.21 34.28 26.84
CA LYS A 261 15.23 32.99 26.14
C LYS A 261 16.01 31.92 26.89
N THR A 262 15.41 30.73 27.00
CA THR A 262 16.10 29.46 27.23
C THR A 262 15.76 28.50 26.10
N ILE A 263 16.73 27.71 25.66
CA ILE A 263 16.56 26.72 24.61
C ILE A 263 16.73 25.34 25.22
N VAL A 264 15.83 24.41 24.88
CA VAL A 264 15.92 23.02 25.33
C VAL A 264 15.71 22.09 24.14
N ASN A 265 16.48 21.02 24.09
CA ASN A 265 16.37 20.01 23.04
C ASN A 265 15.46 18.87 23.48
N ILE A 266 14.84 18.19 22.51
CA ILE A 266 13.94 17.07 22.78
C ILE A 266 14.62 15.93 23.53
N ASP A 267 15.85 15.55 23.18
CA ASP A 267 16.61 14.53 23.91
C ASP A 267 16.81 14.89 25.39
N THR A 268 16.98 16.17 25.71
CA THR A 268 17.02 16.66 27.09
C THR A 268 15.67 16.43 27.78
N LEU A 269 14.55 16.72 27.12
CA LEU A 269 13.23 16.44 27.69
C LEU A 269 13.04 14.94 27.99
N GLY A 270 13.45 14.08 27.04
CA GLY A 270 13.42 12.63 27.22
C GLY A 270 14.25 12.13 28.41
N ARG A 271 15.31 12.83 28.81
CA ARG A 271 16.14 12.46 29.97
C ARG A 271 15.55 12.88 31.32
N TYR A 272 14.90 14.04 31.39
CA TYR A 272 14.54 14.69 32.67
C TYR A 272 13.06 14.59 33.06
N PHE A 273 12.21 14.08 32.17
CA PHE A 273 10.77 13.94 32.38
C PHE A 273 10.35 12.49 32.18
N GLU A 274 9.34 12.04 32.92
CA GLU A 274 8.76 10.70 32.76
C GLU A 274 7.69 10.67 31.67
N ASN A 275 7.31 9.45 31.27
CA ASN A 275 6.28 9.26 30.26
C ASN A 275 4.94 9.82 30.75
N GLY A 276 4.25 10.60 29.91
CA GLY A 276 2.97 11.23 30.22
C GLY A 276 3.08 12.55 30.98
N GLU A 277 4.29 13.00 31.33
CA GLU A 277 4.46 14.24 32.09
C GLU A 277 4.18 15.49 31.25
N THR A 278 3.79 16.56 31.96
CA THR A 278 3.68 17.91 31.41
C THR A 278 4.96 18.70 31.65
N VAL A 279 5.62 19.07 30.57
CA VAL A 279 6.83 19.89 30.54
C VAL A 279 6.42 21.35 30.46
N THR A 280 6.64 22.11 31.53
CA THR A 280 6.47 23.57 31.56
C THR A 280 7.80 24.28 31.75
N LEU A 281 7.86 25.60 31.47
CA LEU A 281 9.09 26.37 31.72
C LEU A 281 9.53 26.29 33.20
N GLU A 282 8.60 26.24 34.16
CA GLU A 282 8.94 26.17 35.58
C GLU A 282 9.54 24.81 35.95
N GLU A 283 9.03 23.72 35.40
CA GLU A 283 9.63 22.40 35.60
C GLU A 283 11.00 22.28 34.92
N ILE A 284 11.17 22.88 33.73
CA ILE A 284 12.47 22.95 33.06
C ILE A 284 13.49 23.68 33.92
N LYS A 285 13.15 24.84 34.51
CA LYS A 285 14.06 25.59 35.41
C LYS A 285 14.49 24.80 36.64
N LYS A 286 13.63 23.90 37.13
CA LYS A 286 13.90 23.08 38.31
C LYS A 286 14.79 21.88 37.99
N ARG A 287 14.49 21.17 36.88
CA ARG A 287 15.07 19.85 36.60
C ARG A 287 16.22 19.87 35.60
N VAL A 288 16.23 20.81 34.65
CA VAL A 288 17.23 20.86 33.58
C VAL A 288 18.38 21.79 33.98
N PRO A 289 19.62 21.27 34.17
CA PRO A 289 20.74 22.06 34.69
C PRO A 289 21.13 23.24 33.80
N ASP A 290 21.06 23.06 32.47
CA ASP A 290 21.47 24.07 31.48
C ASP A 290 20.39 25.14 31.23
N ALA A 291 19.23 25.03 31.88
CA ALA A 291 18.15 25.99 31.69
C ALA A 291 18.40 27.29 32.45
N LEU A 292 18.14 28.42 31.77
CA LEU A 292 18.27 29.73 32.40
C LEU A 292 17.16 29.91 33.46
N LYS A 293 17.54 29.96 34.75
CA LYS A 293 16.59 30.10 35.88
C LYS A 293 15.67 31.32 35.79
N LYS A 294 16.17 32.41 35.19
CA LYS A 294 15.41 33.67 35.00
C LYS A 294 14.69 33.74 33.65
N ALA A 295 14.63 32.63 32.90
CA ALA A 295 13.96 32.61 31.60
C ALA A 295 12.47 32.89 31.73
N THR A 296 11.94 33.56 30.72
CA THR A 296 10.51 33.80 30.53
C THR A 296 10.03 33.24 29.20
N TYR A 297 10.95 32.90 28.29
CA TYR A 297 10.72 32.38 26.95
C TYR A 297 11.41 31.03 26.76
N LEU A 298 10.64 29.98 26.48
CA LEU A 298 11.11 28.63 26.17
C LEU A 298 11.03 28.36 24.67
N LYS A 299 12.15 27.99 24.06
CA LYS A 299 12.18 27.44 22.69
C LYS A 299 12.63 25.98 22.72
N VAL A 300 11.86 25.12 22.07
CA VAL A 300 12.15 23.68 21.97
C VAL A 300 12.69 23.35 20.58
N LEU A 301 13.82 22.65 20.52
CA LEU A 301 14.49 22.27 19.28
C LEU A 301 14.58 20.74 19.13
N ALA A 302 14.52 20.28 17.88
CA ALA A 302 14.70 18.88 17.53
C ALA A 302 16.19 18.51 17.59
N ARG A 303 16.55 17.59 18.49
CA ARG A 303 17.87 16.94 18.54
C ARG A 303 17.73 15.59 19.24
N GLY A 304 18.47 14.60 18.74
CA GLY A 304 18.52 13.26 19.31
C GLY A 304 17.21 12.51 19.07
N THR A 305 16.78 11.75 20.07
CA THR A 305 15.59 10.88 20.01
C THR A 305 14.60 11.20 21.11
N LEU A 306 13.31 10.91 20.88
CA LEU A 306 12.26 10.94 21.88
C LEU A 306 11.57 9.60 21.96
N ASP A 307 11.39 9.09 23.18
CA ASP A 307 10.75 7.82 23.50
C ASP A 307 9.56 7.96 24.45
N LYS A 308 9.14 9.20 24.73
CA LYS A 308 8.13 9.52 25.73
C LYS A 308 7.00 10.36 25.13
N ASN A 309 5.79 10.13 25.61
CA ASN A 309 4.60 10.90 25.25
C ASN A 309 4.44 12.13 26.15
N LEU A 310 5.27 13.16 25.92
CA LEU A 310 5.28 14.36 26.74
C LEU A 310 4.23 15.39 26.28
N THR A 311 3.59 16.08 27.22
CA THR A 311 2.85 17.32 26.93
C THR A 311 3.81 18.49 27.14
N VAL A 312 4.22 19.17 26.07
CA VAL A 312 5.24 20.22 26.13
C VAL A 312 4.60 21.59 25.92
N GLU A 313 4.64 22.43 26.96
CA GLU A 313 4.25 23.83 26.91
C GLU A 313 5.46 24.72 26.68
N ALA A 314 5.54 25.37 25.51
CA ALA A 314 6.63 26.29 25.18
C ALA A 314 6.14 27.49 24.38
N ASP A 315 6.98 28.50 24.24
CA ASP A 315 6.65 29.70 23.48
C ASP A 315 6.96 29.57 21.99
N ASP A 316 7.88 28.67 21.65
CA ASP A 316 8.28 28.39 20.28
C ASP A 316 8.83 26.98 20.12
N PHE A 317 8.61 26.39 18.95
CA PHE A 317 9.06 25.05 18.60
C PHE A 317 9.71 25.08 17.21
N SER A 318 10.76 24.30 17.01
CA SER A 318 11.17 23.95 15.64
C SER A 318 10.14 22.99 15.02
N PRO A 319 9.90 23.01 13.69
CA PRO A 319 8.94 22.11 13.06
C PRO A 319 9.17 20.63 13.33
N ALA A 320 10.42 20.17 13.23
CA ALA A 320 10.79 18.80 13.54
C ALA A 320 10.51 18.41 15.00
N ALA A 321 10.58 19.36 15.94
CA ALA A 321 10.29 19.08 17.35
C ALA A 321 8.81 18.78 17.56
N ILE A 322 7.93 19.52 16.88
CA ILE A 322 6.48 19.27 16.91
C ILE A 322 6.19 17.87 16.37
N LYS A 323 6.78 17.51 15.23
CA LYS A 323 6.63 16.17 14.61
C LYS A 323 7.04 15.06 15.56
N MET A 324 8.21 15.19 16.21
CA MET A 324 8.69 14.20 17.20
C MET A 324 7.77 14.08 18.41
N ILE A 325 7.26 15.19 18.96
CA ILE A 325 6.36 15.16 20.12
C ILE A 325 5.03 14.48 19.77
N VAL A 326 4.47 14.80 18.61
CA VAL A 326 3.15 14.28 18.20
C VAL A 326 3.21 12.78 17.88
N ILE A 327 4.28 12.31 17.24
CA ILE A 327 4.38 10.92 16.79
C ILE A 327 4.71 9.92 17.91
N THR A 328 5.25 10.40 19.02
CA THR A 328 5.35 9.62 20.26
C THR A 328 4.03 9.63 21.05
N GLY A 329 2.98 10.31 20.56
CA GLY A 329 1.68 10.44 21.22
C GLY A 329 1.63 11.58 22.25
N GLY A 330 2.63 12.47 22.25
CA GLY A 330 2.67 13.68 23.06
C GLY A 330 1.87 14.84 22.45
N LYS A 331 1.91 16.00 23.13
CA LYS A 331 1.20 17.22 22.73
C LYS A 331 2.11 18.43 22.76
N ALA A 332 2.12 19.22 21.69
CA ALA A 332 2.79 20.52 21.67
C ALA A 332 1.78 21.64 21.96
N VAL A 333 2.06 22.45 22.99
CA VAL A 333 1.21 23.57 23.42
C VAL A 333 2.02 24.86 23.35
N LYS A 334 1.58 25.81 22.54
CA LYS A 334 2.22 27.12 22.38
C LYS A 334 1.60 28.15 23.31
N THR A 335 2.43 28.83 24.09
CA THR A 335 1.98 29.92 24.96
C THR A 335 1.50 31.12 24.14
N ARG A 336 0.66 31.96 24.75
CA ARG A 336 0.21 33.22 24.16
C ARG A 336 1.25 34.30 24.42
N GLN A 337 1.47 35.15 23.42
CA GLN A 337 2.26 36.35 23.62
C GLN A 337 1.44 37.37 24.41
N ARG A 338 2.03 37.94 25.46
CA ARG A 338 1.45 39.08 26.16
C ARG A 338 1.61 40.31 25.24
N THR A 339 0.50 40.77 24.68
CA THR A 339 0.44 41.96 23.82
C THR A 339 0.86 43.22 24.56
#